data_AF-A0A563W1F9-F1
#
_entry.id   AF-A0A563W1F9-F1
#
_cell.length_a   1.000
_cell.length_b   1.000
_cell.length_c   1.000
_cell.angle_alpha   90.00
_cell.angle_beta   90.00
_cell.angle_gamma   90.00
#
_symmetry.space_group_name_H-M   'P 1'
#
loop_
_entity.id
_entity.type
_entity.pdbx_description
1 polymer ?
#
loop_
_entity_poly.entity_id
_entity_poly.type
_entity_poly.pdbx_seq_one_letter_code
_entity_poly.pdbx_strand_id
1 'polypeptide(L)'
;MVEPTFPEGKEQVMSAFGKLLTQYQKAESKVATKEEEAEKAKNQQLLTQATEYTVDNIVNGMASLQLDFGSAVDNIKEKLTGESTKLDELKKAISVEREHLQQLSQVRLVADALHILQQEHQEKLQRLAEDSSLQQEKITQEKTKTRKVWEQEQADYLIAITEEDELITQQREQEEADYQYELARQRKIETDEYEEDRRQQERELAAIGQEKDKDWTKREQYLADNKAEHTENKEKIAGFEEKIKTEYNKAKEKAIKEASAKAKVETDLLEKEWEAAQKGYDFQIESLEATIARQEKQIEELTTQLQESNSQAQNLALRAFNN
;
A
#
# COMPACT_ATOMS: atom_id res chain seq x y z
N MET A 1 177.84 -24.20 44.18
CA MET A 1 179.14 -23.56 44.49
C MET A 1 178.94 -22.52 45.58
N VAL A 2 179.21 -22.88 46.84
CA VAL A 2 180.11 -22.14 47.76
C VAL A 2 180.63 -23.23 48.70
N GLU A 3 181.93 -23.17 48.92
CA GLU A 3 182.76 -24.17 49.53
C GLU A 3 182.55 -24.37 51.04
N PRO A 4 182.98 -25.55 51.53
CA PRO A 4 183.02 -25.92 52.94
C PRO A 4 184.18 -25.22 53.64
N THR A 5 184.23 -25.19 54.98
CA THR A 5 185.50 -24.99 55.71
C THR A 5 185.36 -25.32 57.19
N PHE A 6 185.97 -26.45 57.56
CA PHE A 6 186.67 -26.69 58.82
C PHE A 6 187.56 -25.47 59.18
N PRO A 7 187.86 -25.13 60.46
CA PRO A 7 188.77 -25.98 61.25
C PRO A 7 188.67 -25.92 62.80
N GLU A 8 189.07 -27.05 63.38
CA GLU A 8 189.99 -27.25 64.50
C GLU A 8 190.08 -26.24 65.67
N GLY A 9 189.84 -26.78 66.87
CA GLY A 9 190.27 -26.23 68.14
C GLY A 9 189.62 -26.99 69.30
N LYS A 10 190.42 -27.72 70.09
CA LYS A 10 189.96 -28.62 71.19
C LYS A 10 189.01 -27.95 72.20
N GLU A 11 189.09 -26.62 72.34
CA GLU A 11 188.18 -25.82 73.19
C GLU A 11 186.79 -25.62 72.60
N GLN A 12 186.65 -25.48 71.28
CA GLN A 12 185.33 -25.42 70.65
C GLN A 12 184.65 -26.79 70.65
N VAL A 13 185.42 -27.87 70.53
CA VAL A 13 184.89 -29.24 70.67
C VAL A 13 184.47 -29.51 72.12
N MET A 14 185.21 -29.06 73.15
CA MET A 14 184.75 -29.20 74.54
C MET A 14 183.61 -28.23 74.91
N SER A 15 183.53 -27.04 74.32
CA SER A 15 182.39 -26.13 74.52
C SER A 15 181.13 -26.66 73.84
N ALA A 16 181.25 -27.19 72.63
CA ALA A 16 180.16 -27.88 71.93
C ALA A 16 179.77 -29.17 72.66
N PHE A 17 180.72 -29.94 73.20
CA PHE A 17 180.43 -31.14 73.99
C PHE A 17 179.84 -30.82 75.37
N GLY A 18 180.26 -29.74 76.02
CA GLY A 18 179.68 -29.25 77.27
C GLY A 18 178.24 -28.76 77.08
N LYS A 19 177.98 -28.03 75.97
CA LYS A 19 176.60 -27.67 75.57
C LYS A 19 175.76 -28.93 75.28
N LEU A 20 176.33 -29.92 74.61
CA LEU A 20 175.65 -31.19 74.33
C LEU A 20 175.33 -31.97 75.62
N LEU A 21 176.23 -31.98 76.60
CA LEU A 21 176.02 -32.67 77.89
C LEU A 21 174.90 -32.00 78.69
N THR A 22 174.82 -30.66 78.67
CA THR A 22 173.72 -29.92 79.31
C THR A 22 172.38 -30.10 78.59
N GLN A 23 172.38 -30.34 77.27
CA GLN A 23 171.15 -30.66 76.53
C GLN A 23 170.69 -32.10 76.76
N TYR A 24 171.61 -33.07 76.91
CA TYR A 24 171.24 -34.46 77.19
C TYR A 24 170.76 -34.69 78.63
N GLN A 25 171.33 -34.01 79.64
CA GLN A 25 170.87 -34.16 81.03
C GLN A 25 169.49 -33.52 81.30
N LYS A 26 168.97 -32.67 80.40
CA LYS A 26 167.57 -32.20 80.44
C LYS A 26 166.59 -33.11 79.68
N ALA A 27 167.07 -34.11 78.95
CA ALA A 27 166.24 -34.99 78.12
C ALA A 27 165.92 -36.36 78.76
N GLU A 28 166.43 -36.67 79.96
CA GLU A 28 166.33 -38.03 80.53
C GLU A 28 165.46 -38.16 81.79
N SER A 29 164.58 -37.20 82.06
CA SER A 29 163.53 -37.40 83.07
C SER A 29 162.26 -36.58 82.82
N LYS A 30 161.51 -36.94 81.77
CA LYS A 30 160.03 -37.02 81.74
C LYS A 30 159.51 -37.07 80.29
N VAL A 31 158.94 -38.22 79.96
CA VAL A 31 157.67 -38.44 79.22
C VAL A 31 157.31 -37.41 78.15
N ALA A 32 157.32 -37.88 76.90
CA ALA A 32 156.85 -37.24 75.69
C ALA A 32 155.55 -36.43 75.89
N THR A 33 155.64 -35.13 75.66
CA THR A 33 154.50 -34.23 75.53
C THR A 33 154.17 -34.07 74.05
N LYS A 34 152.91 -34.37 73.72
CA LYS A 34 152.22 -34.47 72.42
C LYS A 34 152.45 -33.34 71.39
N GLU A 35 153.20 -32.29 71.70
CA GLU A 35 153.32 -31.10 70.87
C GLU A 35 154.36 -31.24 69.74
N GLU A 36 155.49 -31.92 69.98
CA GLU A 36 156.46 -32.24 68.90
C GLU A 36 156.04 -33.42 68.02
N GLU A 37 155.23 -34.35 68.55
CA GLU A 37 154.53 -35.35 67.72
C GLU A 37 153.41 -34.71 66.90
N ALA A 38 152.72 -33.68 67.43
CA ALA A 38 151.69 -32.94 66.70
C ALA A 38 152.26 -32.07 65.57
N GLU A 39 153.45 -31.48 65.71
CA GLU A 39 154.11 -30.77 64.61
C GLU A 39 154.64 -31.72 63.53
N LYS A 40 155.19 -32.88 63.90
CA LYS A 40 155.54 -33.90 62.90
C LYS A 40 154.32 -34.49 62.22
N ALA A 41 153.22 -34.70 62.96
CA ALA A 41 151.94 -35.14 62.39
C ALA A 41 151.31 -34.08 61.48
N LYS A 42 151.35 -32.79 61.84
CA LYS A 42 150.92 -31.69 60.97
C LYS A 42 151.78 -31.57 59.72
N ASN A 43 153.10 -31.67 59.84
CA ASN A 43 154.00 -31.61 58.69
C ASN A 43 153.87 -32.84 57.78
N GLN A 44 153.55 -34.01 58.32
CA GLN A 44 153.17 -35.19 57.53
C GLN A 44 151.79 -35.02 56.88
N GLN A 45 150.80 -34.45 57.58
CA GLN A 45 149.46 -34.16 57.04
C GLN A 45 149.50 -33.11 55.93
N LEU A 46 150.37 -32.10 56.04
CA LEU A 46 150.55 -31.07 55.03
C LEU A 46 151.33 -31.61 53.82
N LEU A 47 152.28 -32.54 54.03
CA LEU A 47 152.89 -33.29 52.93
C LEU A 47 151.88 -34.21 52.22
N THR A 48 150.98 -34.88 52.95
CA THR A 48 149.95 -35.73 52.32
C THR A 48 148.89 -34.91 51.58
N GLN A 49 148.47 -33.75 52.12
CA GLN A 49 147.58 -32.82 51.39
C GLN A 49 148.29 -32.18 50.18
N ALA A 50 149.58 -31.83 50.29
CA ALA A 50 150.34 -31.26 49.18
C ALA A 50 150.59 -32.27 48.04
N THR A 51 150.63 -33.57 48.34
CA THR A 51 150.68 -34.62 47.31
C THR A 51 149.32 -34.94 46.69
N GLU A 52 148.20 -34.56 47.31
CA GLU A 52 146.85 -34.67 46.72
C GLU A 52 146.52 -33.51 45.76
N TYR A 53 147.21 -32.36 45.88
CA TYR A 53 147.13 -31.25 44.94
C TYR A 53 148.00 -31.49 43.70
N THR A 54 147.70 -32.55 42.96
CA THR A 54 148.24 -32.78 41.62
C THR A 54 147.51 -31.88 40.60
N VAL A 55 148.21 -31.49 39.53
CA VAL A 55 147.65 -30.70 38.43
C VAL A 55 146.37 -31.35 37.87
N ASP A 56 146.31 -32.69 37.87
CA ASP A 56 145.11 -33.45 37.48
C ASP A 56 143.91 -33.23 38.41
N ASN A 57 144.08 -33.08 39.72
CA ASN A 57 142.96 -32.85 40.65
C ASN A 57 142.43 -31.42 40.56
N ILE A 58 143.29 -30.43 40.28
CA ILE A 58 142.85 -29.04 40.07
C ILE A 58 142.17 -28.90 38.70
N VAL A 59 142.69 -29.56 37.65
CA VAL A 59 142.07 -29.58 36.32
C VAL A 59 140.77 -30.36 36.32
N ASN A 60 140.68 -31.50 37.02
CA ASN A 60 139.41 -32.22 37.23
C ASN A 60 138.43 -31.42 38.11
N GLY A 61 138.92 -30.68 39.10
CA GLY A 61 138.12 -29.74 39.89
C GLY A 61 137.54 -28.62 39.04
N MET A 62 138.35 -27.95 38.20
CA MET A 62 137.87 -26.94 37.24
C MET A 62 136.94 -27.54 36.17
N ALA A 63 137.22 -28.74 35.67
CA ALA A 63 136.35 -29.42 34.73
C ALA A 63 135.00 -29.80 35.38
N SER A 64 135.00 -30.25 36.64
CA SER A 64 133.78 -30.52 37.41
C SER A 64 132.98 -29.24 37.64
N LEU A 65 133.63 -28.14 38.02
CA LEU A 65 132.98 -26.83 38.18
C LEU A 65 132.41 -26.30 36.86
N GLN A 66 133.10 -26.50 35.75
CA GLN A 66 132.61 -26.12 34.43
C GLN A 66 131.40 -26.96 34.00
N LEU A 67 131.36 -28.24 34.38
CA LEU A 67 130.27 -29.17 34.11
C LEU A 67 129.06 -28.93 35.04
N ASP A 68 129.31 -28.61 36.31
CA ASP A 68 128.30 -28.19 37.29
C ASP A 68 127.70 -26.82 36.93
N PHE A 69 128.52 -25.88 36.43
CA PHE A 69 128.01 -24.60 35.93
C PHE A 69 127.23 -24.78 34.63
N GLY A 70 127.69 -25.63 33.72
CA GLY A 70 126.95 -26.00 32.51
C GLY A 70 125.59 -26.64 32.84
N SER A 71 125.56 -27.60 33.77
CA SER A 71 124.33 -28.26 34.19
C SER A 71 123.40 -27.35 35.00
N ALA A 72 123.91 -26.41 35.80
CA ALA A 72 123.10 -25.41 36.47
C ALA A 72 122.49 -24.41 35.48
N VAL A 73 123.25 -24.00 34.45
CA VAL A 73 122.76 -23.14 33.37
C VAL A 73 121.70 -23.87 32.52
N ASP A 74 121.92 -25.16 32.21
CA ASP A 74 120.93 -25.97 31.49
C ASP A 74 119.66 -26.20 32.32
N ASN A 75 119.77 -26.44 33.64
CA ASN A 75 118.62 -26.52 34.53
C ASN A 75 117.85 -25.17 34.63
N ILE A 76 118.57 -24.04 34.69
CA ILE A 76 117.94 -22.72 34.70
C ILE A 76 117.26 -22.46 33.36
N LYS A 77 117.88 -22.85 32.24
CA LYS A 77 117.28 -22.76 30.92
C LYS A 77 116.04 -23.63 30.83
N GLU A 78 116.08 -24.88 31.28
CA GLU A 78 114.94 -25.79 31.28
C GLU A 78 113.77 -25.26 32.14
N LYS A 79 114.08 -24.75 33.34
CA LYS A 79 113.10 -24.06 34.19
C LYS A 79 112.55 -22.78 33.55
N LEU A 80 113.40 -21.96 32.94
CA LEU A 80 112.99 -20.73 32.27
C LEU A 80 112.13 -21.05 31.03
N THR A 81 112.47 -22.09 30.27
CA THR A 81 111.64 -22.57 29.17
C THR A 81 110.32 -23.14 29.67
N GLY A 82 110.32 -23.89 30.77
CA GLY A 82 109.10 -24.42 31.39
C GLY A 82 108.20 -23.32 31.98
N GLU A 83 108.76 -22.30 32.61
CA GLU A 83 108.01 -21.13 33.08
C GLU A 83 107.54 -20.25 31.90
N SER A 84 108.31 -20.16 30.81
CA SER A 84 107.89 -19.47 29.59
C SER A 84 106.75 -20.21 28.88
N THR A 85 106.77 -21.55 28.81
CA THR A 85 105.66 -22.33 28.25
C THR A 85 104.42 -22.23 29.11
N LYS A 86 104.55 -22.30 30.44
CA LYS A 86 103.42 -22.04 31.38
C LYS A 86 102.85 -20.64 31.18
N LEU A 87 103.69 -19.63 31.01
CA LEU A 87 103.25 -18.26 30.76
C LEU A 87 102.48 -18.15 29.42
N ASP A 88 102.95 -18.83 28.37
CA ASP A 88 102.26 -18.85 27.08
C ASP A 88 100.94 -19.64 27.12
N GLU A 89 100.88 -20.75 27.86
CA GLU A 89 99.65 -21.49 28.14
C GLU A 89 98.66 -20.64 28.93
N LEU A 90 99.10 -19.92 29.97
CA LEU A 90 98.26 -19.00 30.73
C LEU A 90 97.76 -17.83 29.88
N LYS A 91 98.60 -17.26 29.02
CA LYS A 91 98.17 -16.21 28.08
C LYS A 91 97.12 -16.72 27.10
N LYS A 92 97.29 -17.94 26.57
CA LYS A 92 96.28 -18.59 25.71
C LYS A 92 94.99 -18.88 26.47
N ALA A 93 95.06 -19.41 27.69
CA ALA A 93 93.91 -19.66 28.54
C ALA A 93 93.14 -18.36 28.86
N ILE A 94 93.85 -17.27 29.17
CA ILE A 94 93.23 -15.94 29.38
C ILE A 94 92.54 -15.44 28.11
N SER A 95 93.13 -15.69 26.92
CA SER A 95 92.49 -15.32 25.64
C SER A 95 91.19 -16.09 25.41
N VAL A 96 91.23 -17.41 25.62
CA VAL A 96 90.06 -18.29 25.49
C VAL A 96 88.97 -17.91 26.50
N GLU A 97 89.35 -17.62 27.75
CA GLU A 97 88.40 -17.20 28.79
C GLU A 97 87.79 -15.82 28.49
N ARG A 98 88.54 -14.90 27.87
CA ARG A 98 88.01 -13.62 27.39
C ARG A 98 87.00 -13.81 26.27
N GLU A 99 87.28 -14.69 25.31
CA GLU A 99 86.32 -15.04 24.24
C GLU A 99 85.07 -15.70 24.83
N HIS A 100 85.21 -16.61 25.79
CA HIS A 100 84.09 -17.20 26.50
C HIS A 100 83.26 -16.16 27.27
N LEU A 101 83.89 -15.21 27.96
CA LEU A 101 83.20 -14.13 28.66
C LEU A 101 82.44 -13.24 27.66
N GLN A 102 83.04 -12.94 26.50
CA GLN A 102 82.36 -12.20 25.44
C GLN A 102 81.14 -12.97 24.91
N GLN A 103 81.27 -14.27 24.64
CA GLN A 103 80.13 -15.11 24.23
C GLN A 103 79.04 -15.14 25.30
N LEU A 104 79.40 -15.29 26.58
CA LEU A 104 78.45 -15.32 27.69
C LEU A 104 77.72 -13.97 27.84
N SER A 105 78.42 -12.85 27.60
CA SER A 105 77.82 -11.52 27.59
C SER A 105 76.84 -11.33 26.42
N GLN A 106 77.14 -11.88 25.24
CA GLN A 106 76.25 -11.87 24.09
C GLN A 106 75.01 -12.74 24.32
N VAL A 107 75.19 -13.94 24.90
CA VAL A 107 74.08 -14.82 25.29
C VAL A 107 73.17 -14.13 26.30
N ARG A 108 73.74 -13.44 27.31
CA ARG A 108 72.97 -12.66 28.27
C ARG A 108 72.20 -11.52 27.60
N LEU A 109 72.84 -10.76 26.70
CA LEU A 109 72.17 -9.68 25.97
C LEU A 109 70.98 -10.21 25.13
N VAL A 110 71.15 -11.35 24.46
CA VAL A 110 70.09 -11.99 23.68
C VAL A 110 68.98 -12.52 24.59
N ALA A 111 69.32 -13.10 25.74
CA ALA A 111 68.34 -13.55 26.72
C ALA A 111 67.52 -12.39 27.30
N ASP A 112 68.16 -11.28 27.64
CA ASP A 112 67.50 -10.06 28.12
C ASP A 112 66.61 -9.46 27.02
N ALA A 113 67.07 -9.42 25.77
CA ALA A 113 66.27 -8.95 24.63
C ALA A 113 65.06 -9.86 24.33
N LEU A 114 65.23 -11.19 24.40
CA LEU A 114 64.14 -12.14 24.27
C LEU A 114 63.11 -12.00 25.39
N HIS A 115 63.59 -11.77 26.63
CA HIS A 115 62.70 -11.55 27.76
C HIS A 115 61.85 -10.30 27.59
N ILE A 116 62.46 -9.17 27.17
CA ILE A 116 61.73 -7.93 26.87
C ILE A 116 60.72 -8.16 25.75
N LEU A 117 61.11 -8.80 24.65
CA LEU A 117 60.21 -9.07 23.53
C LEU A 117 59.04 -9.97 23.94
N GLN A 118 59.29 -10.97 24.79
CA GLN A 118 58.25 -11.85 25.32
C GLN A 118 57.28 -11.08 26.21
N GLN A 119 57.78 -10.17 27.06
CA GLN A 119 56.93 -9.32 27.89
C GLN A 119 56.06 -8.39 27.02
N GLU A 120 56.65 -7.71 26.03
CA GLU A 120 55.88 -6.87 25.10
C GLU A 120 54.82 -7.66 24.34
N HIS A 121 55.14 -8.88 23.91
CA HIS A 121 54.18 -9.75 23.23
C HIS A 121 53.03 -10.14 24.16
N GLN A 122 53.33 -10.48 25.41
CA GLN A 122 52.33 -10.81 26.41
C GLN A 122 51.41 -9.62 26.72
N GLU A 123 51.96 -8.41 26.84
CA GLU A 123 51.17 -7.18 27.00
C GLU A 123 50.30 -6.91 25.76
N LYS A 124 50.82 -7.10 24.55
CA LYS A 124 50.04 -6.95 23.30
C LYS A 124 48.90 -7.97 23.23
N LEU A 125 49.14 -9.22 23.62
CA LEU A 125 48.12 -10.25 23.68
C LEU A 125 47.03 -9.92 24.70
N GLN A 126 47.40 -9.42 25.88
CA GLN A 126 46.44 -8.96 26.89
C GLN A 126 45.58 -7.81 26.36
N ARG A 127 46.18 -6.79 25.76
CA ARG A 127 45.44 -5.66 25.17
C ARG A 127 44.49 -6.11 24.05
N LEU A 128 44.93 -7.03 23.19
CA LEU A 128 44.07 -7.59 22.14
C LEU A 128 42.90 -8.40 22.71
N ALA A 129 43.14 -9.19 23.76
CA ALA A 129 42.09 -9.94 24.44
C ALA A 129 41.08 -9.00 25.11
N GLU A 130 41.57 -7.94 25.77
CA GLU A 130 40.72 -6.90 26.38
C GLU A 130 39.89 -6.17 25.32
N ASP A 131 40.49 -5.68 24.25
CA ASP A 131 39.76 -5.00 23.16
C ASP A 131 38.72 -5.92 22.50
N SER A 132 39.09 -7.17 22.22
CA SER A 132 38.16 -8.16 21.70
C SER A 132 36.99 -8.42 22.66
N SER A 133 37.26 -8.50 23.97
CA SER A 133 36.22 -8.68 24.98
C SER A 133 35.26 -7.49 25.05
N LEU A 134 35.78 -6.26 24.99
CA LEU A 134 34.97 -5.03 24.99
C LEU A 134 34.11 -4.92 23.72
N GLN A 135 34.68 -5.26 22.55
CA GLN A 135 33.93 -5.28 21.29
C GLN A 135 32.82 -6.34 21.31
N GLN A 136 33.13 -7.54 21.81
CA GLN A 136 32.14 -8.60 21.98
C GLN A 136 31.00 -8.13 22.90
N GLU A 137 31.34 -7.54 24.05
CA GLU A 137 30.35 -7.02 24.99
C GLU A 137 29.48 -5.93 24.34
N LYS A 138 30.08 -4.97 23.66
CA LYS A 138 29.36 -3.91 22.96
C LYS A 138 28.38 -4.47 21.92
N ILE A 139 28.83 -5.41 21.09
CA ILE A 139 27.97 -6.07 20.08
C ILE A 139 26.83 -6.84 20.77
N THR A 140 27.10 -7.52 21.89
CA THR A 140 26.04 -8.23 22.62
C THR A 140 25.02 -7.28 23.24
N GLN A 141 25.46 -6.13 23.77
CA GLN A 141 24.58 -5.09 24.28
C GLN A 141 23.74 -4.46 23.16
N GLU A 142 24.33 -4.18 21.99
CA GLU A 142 23.60 -3.68 20.83
C GLU A 142 22.57 -4.70 20.33
N LYS A 143 22.96 -5.97 20.15
CA LYS A 143 22.03 -7.05 19.76
C LYS A 143 20.85 -7.19 20.71
N THR A 144 21.09 -7.12 22.01
CA THR A 144 20.02 -7.24 23.01
C THR A 144 19.11 -6.02 23.02
N LYS A 145 19.65 -4.80 22.85
CA LYS A 145 18.84 -3.58 22.69
C LYS A 145 17.99 -3.64 21.42
N THR A 146 18.58 -3.97 20.28
CA THR A 146 17.85 -4.09 19.01
C THR A 146 16.76 -5.15 19.07
N ARG A 147 17.04 -6.32 19.68
CA ARG A 147 16.01 -7.35 19.90
C ARG A 147 14.83 -6.84 20.72
N LYS A 148 15.10 -6.14 21.83
CA LYS A 148 14.04 -5.58 22.68
C LYS A 148 13.18 -4.55 21.93
N VAL A 149 13.82 -3.67 21.16
CA VAL A 149 13.09 -2.69 20.32
C VAL A 149 12.24 -3.42 19.30
N TRP A 150 12.78 -4.43 18.62
CA TRP A 150 12.02 -5.18 17.62
C TRP A 150 10.87 -5.99 18.23
N GLU A 151 11.06 -6.58 19.41
CA GLU A 151 9.99 -7.26 20.17
C GLU A 151 8.88 -6.28 20.56
N GLN A 152 9.21 -5.05 20.95
CA GLN A 152 8.24 -3.99 21.23
C GLN A 152 7.49 -3.56 19.96
N GLU A 153 8.22 -3.25 18.88
CA GLU A 153 7.61 -2.89 17.59
C GLU A 153 6.70 -3.99 17.05
N GLN A 154 7.07 -5.26 17.23
CA GLN A 154 6.23 -6.39 16.82
C GLN A 154 4.96 -6.49 17.67
N ALA A 155 5.05 -6.24 18.99
CA ALA A 155 3.88 -6.22 19.86
C ALA A 155 2.94 -5.05 19.51
N ASP A 156 3.49 -3.84 19.31
CA ASP A 156 2.74 -2.65 18.93
C ASP A 156 2.07 -2.81 17.56
N TYR A 157 2.78 -3.43 16.60
CA TYR A 157 2.23 -3.73 15.28
C TYR A 157 1.07 -4.74 15.35
N LEU A 158 1.19 -5.78 16.18
CA LEU A 158 0.11 -6.75 16.39
C LEU A 158 -1.12 -6.08 17.02
N ILE A 159 -0.92 -5.20 18.00
CA ILE A 159 -2.00 -4.42 18.60
C ILE A 159 -2.67 -3.53 17.54
N ALA A 160 -1.89 -2.82 16.73
CA ALA A 160 -2.42 -1.97 15.67
C ALA A 160 -3.25 -2.76 14.63
N ILE A 161 -2.80 -3.96 14.23
CA ILE A 161 -3.59 -4.83 13.35
C ILE A 161 -4.91 -5.22 14.03
N THR A 162 -4.87 -5.63 15.30
CA THR A 162 -6.09 -6.04 16.00
C THR A 162 -7.08 -4.88 16.16
N GLU A 163 -6.59 -3.67 16.45
CA GLU A 163 -7.42 -2.47 16.55
C GLU A 163 -8.04 -2.10 15.19
N GLU A 164 -7.27 -2.22 14.10
CA GLU A 164 -7.77 -1.98 12.74
C GLU A 164 -8.82 -3.02 12.33
N ASP A 165 -8.59 -4.30 12.61
CA ASP A 165 -9.55 -5.38 12.35
C ASP A 165 -10.84 -5.20 13.17
N GLU A 166 -10.75 -4.81 14.44
CA GLU A 166 -11.91 -4.50 15.28
C GLU A 166 -12.68 -3.28 14.76
N LEU A 167 -12.00 -2.25 14.30
CA LEU A 167 -12.63 -1.06 13.72
C LEU A 167 -13.35 -1.39 12.41
N ILE A 168 -12.72 -2.17 11.53
CA ILE A 168 -13.32 -2.61 10.27
C ILE A 168 -14.54 -3.50 10.52
N THR A 169 -14.48 -4.41 11.50
CA THR A 169 -15.64 -5.26 11.83
C THR A 169 -16.80 -4.42 12.37
N GLN A 170 -16.54 -3.47 13.29
CA GLN A 170 -17.57 -2.54 13.78
C GLN A 170 -18.17 -1.68 12.66
N GLN A 171 -17.35 -1.17 11.74
CA GLN A 171 -17.85 -0.41 10.58
C GLN A 171 -18.74 -1.26 9.68
N ARG A 172 -18.35 -2.50 9.39
CA ARG A 172 -19.17 -3.41 8.57
C ARG A 172 -20.49 -3.75 9.25
N GLU A 173 -20.49 -3.98 10.57
CA GLU A 173 -21.72 -4.23 11.34
C GLU A 173 -22.65 -3.01 11.33
N GLN A 174 -22.11 -1.80 11.46
CA GLN A 174 -22.89 -0.56 11.36
C GLN A 174 -23.46 -0.36 9.95
N GLU A 175 -22.64 -0.52 8.91
CA GLU A 175 -23.08 -0.42 7.51
C GLU A 175 -24.16 -1.44 7.16
N GLU A 176 -24.03 -2.69 7.65
CA GLU A 176 -25.04 -3.72 7.45
C GLU A 176 -26.34 -3.37 8.18
N ALA A 177 -26.26 -2.90 9.43
CA ALA A 177 -27.44 -2.47 10.19
C ALA A 177 -28.16 -1.28 9.52
N ASP A 178 -27.41 -0.27 9.09
CA ASP A 178 -27.94 0.91 8.41
C ASP A 178 -28.59 0.52 7.08
N TYR A 179 -27.93 -0.34 6.30
CA TYR A 179 -28.49 -0.85 5.04
C TYR A 179 -29.79 -1.62 5.26
N GLN A 180 -29.84 -2.53 6.24
CA GLN A 180 -31.06 -3.28 6.56
C GLN A 180 -32.18 -2.35 7.04
N TYR A 181 -31.85 -1.33 7.83
CA TYR A 181 -32.80 -0.32 8.28
C TYR A 181 -33.36 0.50 7.11
N GLU A 182 -32.49 0.99 6.23
CA GLU A 182 -32.91 1.74 5.04
C GLU A 182 -33.78 0.92 4.10
N LEU A 183 -33.41 -0.35 3.88
CA LEU A 183 -34.20 -1.28 3.08
C LEU A 183 -35.58 -1.55 3.69
N ALA A 184 -35.65 -1.78 5.00
CA ALA A 184 -36.92 -1.96 5.70
C ALA A 184 -37.78 -0.69 5.65
N ARG A 185 -37.17 0.48 5.79
CA ARG A 185 -37.84 1.78 5.68
C ARG A 185 -38.37 2.01 4.27
N GLN A 186 -37.59 1.75 3.22
CA GLN A 186 -38.02 1.88 1.83
C GLN A 186 -39.21 0.95 1.54
N ARG A 187 -39.11 -0.33 1.90
CA ARG A 187 -40.22 -1.29 1.73
C ARG A 187 -41.48 -0.85 2.44
N LYS A 188 -41.36 -0.27 3.64
CA LYS A 188 -42.51 0.26 4.38
C LYS A 188 -43.14 1.44 3.64
N ILE A 189 -42.34 2.39 3.17
CA ILE A 189 -42.84 3.54 2.39
C ILE A 189 -43.55 3.04 1.12
N GLU A 190 -42.92 2.16 0.35
CA GLU A 190 -43.52 1.58 -0.87
C GLU A 190 -44.83 0.83 -0.58
N THR A 191 -44.89 0.11 0.55
CA THR A 191 -46.11 -0.60 0.96
C THR A 191 -47.21 0.38 1.36
N ASP A 192 -46.88 1.41 2.14
CA ASP A 192 -47.82 2.43 2.60
C ASP A 192 -48.39 3.22 1.39
N GLU A 193 -47.53 3.60 0.43
CA GLU A 193 -47.91 4.27 -0.83
C GLU A 193 -48.84 3.37 -1.67
N TYR A 194 -48.46 2.10 -1.87
CA TYR A 194 -49.30 1.14 -2.59
C TYR A 194 -50.67 0.94 -1.95
N GLU A 195 -50.73 0.84 -0.61
CA GLU A 195 -51.99 0.72 0.12
C GLU A 195 -52.84 1.99 0.06
N GLU A 196 -52.22 3.16 0.02
CA GLU A 196 -52.92 4.43 -0.18
C GLU A 196 -53.53 4.52 -1.58
N ASP A 197 -52.74 4.21 -2.62
CA ASP A 197 -53.20 4.17 -4.01
C ASP A 197 -54.34 3.16 -4.20
N ARG A 198 -54.21 1.97 -3.61
CA ARG A 198 -55.28 0.96 -3.63
C ARG A 198 -56.56 1.50 -3.00
N ARG A 199 -56.46 2.14 -1.82
CA ARG A 199 -57.62 2.75 -1.13
C ARG A 199 -58.21 3.90 -1.92
N GLN A 200 -57.42 4.67 -2.66
CA GLN A 200 -57.92 5.72 -3.53
C GLN A 200 -58.68 5.13 -4.72
N GLN A 201 -58.10 4.15 -5.42
CA GLN A 201 -58.75 3.46 -6.54
C GLN A 201 -60.06 2.79 -6.13
N GLU A 202 -60.10 2.12 -4.98
CA GLU A 202 -61.33 1.53 -4.44
C GLU A 202 -62.42 2.58 -4.20
N ARG A 203 -62.05 3.76 -3.65
CA ARG A 203 -62.97 4.88 -3.45
C ARG A 203 -63.48 5.46 -4.76
N GLU A 204 -62.61 5.65 -5.75
CA GLU A 204 -62.97 6.16 -7.07
C GLU A 204 -63.90 5.18 -7.80
N LEU A 205 -63.58 3.89 -7.79
CA LEU A 205 -64.44 2.86 -8.39
C LEU A 205 -65.80 2.78 -7.70
N ALA A 206 -65.86 2.89 -6.37
CA ALA A 206 -67.12 2.93 -5.63
C ALA A 206 -67.95 4.18 -5.98
N ALA A 207 -67.31 5.36 -6.10
CA ALA A 207 -68.00 6.59 -6.49
C ALA A 207 -68.55 6.50 -7.92
N ILE A 208 -67.74 6.02 -8.87
CA ILE A 208 -68.15 5.80 -10.27
C ILE A 208 -69.29 4.77 -10.33
N GLY A 209 -69.20 3.70 -9.54
CA GLY A 209 -70.26 2.70 -9.44
C GLY A 209 -71.58 3.31 -8.99
N GLN A 210 -71.56 4.09 -7.90
CA GLN A 210 -72.76 4.78 -7.40
C GLN A 210 -73.35 5.79 -8.40
N GLU A 211 -72.51 6.52 -9.14
CA GLU A 211 -72.98 7.44 -10.17
C GLU A 211 -73.65 6.70 -11.32
N LYS A 212 -73.02 5.62 -11.81
CA LYS A 212 -73.58 4.77 -12.87
C LYS A 212 -74.89 4.10 -12.45
N ASP A 213 -74.98 3.61 -11.23
CA ASP A 213 -76.21 2.99 -10.70
C ASP A 213 -77.36 4.02 -10.63
N LYS A 214 -77.07 5.26 -10.22
CA LYS A 214 -78.07 6.34 -10.25
C LYS A 214 -78.53 6.65 -11.66
N ASP A 215 -77.61 6.75 -12.62
CA ASP A 215 -77.94 7.05 -14.01
C ASP A 215 -78.72 5.90 -14.67
N TRP A 216 -78.35 4.66 -14.37
CA TRP A 216 -79.09 3.48 -14.81
C TRP A 216 -80.51 3.49 -14.26
N THR A 217 -80.66 3.75 -12.95
CA THR A 217 -81.98 3.84 -12.30
C THR A 217 -82.86 4.93 -12.93
N LYS A 218 -82.31 6.13 -13.17
CA LYS A 218 -83.02 7.22 -13.86
C LYS A 218 -83.44 6.83 -15.28
N ARG A 219 -82.55 6.15 -16.01
CA ARG A 219 -82.83 5.68 -17.37
C ARG A 219 -83.92 4.62 -17.38
N GLU A 220 -83.88 3.66 -16.47
CA GLU A 220 -84.91 2.64 -16.33
C GLU A 220 -86.26 3.25 -15.98
N GLN A 221 -86.31 4.21 -15.04
CA GLN A 221 -87.52 4.95 -14.69
C GLN A 221 -88.07 5.71 -15.90
N TYR A 222 -87.23 6.48 -16.60
CA TYR A 222 -87.65 7.21 -17.80
C TYR A 222 -88.22 6.26 -18.87
N LEU A 223 -87.56 5.14 -19.13
CA LEU A 223 -88.04 4.15 -20.09
C LEU A 223 -89.35 3.50 -19.64
N ALA A 224 -89.53 3.24 -18.35
CA ALA A 224 -90.76 2.69 -17.80
C ALA A 224 -91.93 3.68 -17.92
N ASP A 225 -91.73 4.93 -17.51
CA ASP A 225 -92.74 5.99 -17.53
C ASP A 225 -93.22 6.29 -18.96
N ASN A 226 -92.29 6.35 -19.92
CA ASN A 226 -92.59 6.65 -21.32
C ASN A 226 -93.03 5.42 -22.13
N LYS A 227 -93.00 4.21 -21.56
CA LYS A 227 -93.33 2.98 -22.28
C LYS A 227 -94.77 3.00 -22.82
N ALA A 228 -95.72 3.40 -21.98
CA ALA A 228 -97.14 3.44 -22.33
C ALA A 228 -97.42 4.46 -23.44
N GLU A 229 -96.90 5.68 -23.30
CA GLU A 229 -97.04 6.72 -24.31
C GLU A 229 -96.38 6.32 -25.63
N HIS A 230 -95.19 5.72 -25.58
CA HIS A 230 -94.51 5.21 -26.76
C HIS A 230 -95.34 4.12 -27.47
N THR A 231 -95.92 3.17 -26.72
CA THR A 231 -96.80 2.16 -27.30
C THR A 231 -98.07 2.75 -27.89
N GLU A 232 -98.71 3.69 -27.22
CA GLU A 232 -99.92 4.37 -27.72
C GLU A 232 -99.62 5.17 -28.99
N ASN A 233 -98.53 5.93 -29.00
CA ASN A 233 -98.12 6.69 -30.19
C ASN A 233 -97.79 5.76 -31.36
N LYS A 234 -97.14 4.61 -31.09
CA LYS A 234 -96.87 3.59 -32.11
C LYS A 234 -98.15 3.01 -32.71
N GLU A 235 -99.16 2.73 -31.88
CA GLU A 235 -100.49 2.28 -32.33
C GLU A 235 -101.23 3.37 -33.11
N LYS A 236 -101.20 4.63 -32.63
CA LYS A 236 -101.79 5.78 -33.33
C LYS A 236 -101.18 5.96 -34.71
N ILE A 237 -99.85 5.86 -34.84
CA ILE A 237 -99.13 5.96 -36.11
C ILE A 237 -99.55 4.82 -37.04
N ALA A 238 -99.62 3.59 -36.55
CA ALA A 238 -100.06 2.44 -37.34
C ALA A 238 -101.51 2.60 -37.84
N GLY A 239 -102.40 3.17 -37.03
CA GLY A 239 -103.79 3.45 -37.41
C GLY A 239 -104.00 4.78 -38.14
N PHE A 240 -102.96 5.60 -38.33
CA PHE A 240 -103.09 6.96 -38.83
C PHE A 240 -103.48 6.98 -40.32
N GLU A 241 -102.93 6.07 -41.11
CA GLU A 241 -103.24 5.96 -42.54
C GLU A 241 -104.72 5.66 -42.77
N GLU A 242 -105.28 4.72 -41.98
CA GLU A 242 -106.69 4.35 -42.09
C GLU A 242 -107.62 5.48 -41.60
N LYS A 243 -107.23 6.19 -40.52
CA LYS A 243 -107.94 7.40 -40.09
C LYS A 243 -107.93 8.49 -41.15
N ILE A 244 -106.80 8.72 -41.83
CA ILE A 244 -106.71 9.67 -42.95
C ILE A 244 -107.64 9.24 -44.09
N LYS A 245 -107.61 7.97 -44.50
CA LYS A 245 -108.48 7.46 -45.58
C LYS A 245 -109.96 7.62 -45.24
N THR A 246 -110.36 7.26 -44.03
CA THR A 246 -111.76 7.36 -43.59
C THR A 246 -112.24 8.80 -43.49
N GLU A 247 -111.47 9.70 -42.86
CA GLU A 247 -111.83 11.13 -42.77
C GLU A 247 -111.78 11.83 -44.13
N TYR A 248 -110.82 11.48 -45.01
CA TYR A 248 -110.79 11.95 -46.39
C TYR A 248 -112.06 11.53 -47.16
N ASN A 249 -112.48 10.26 -47.04
CA ASN A 249 -113.69 9.77 -47.69
C ASN A 249 -114.94 10.47 -47.15
N LYS A 250 -115.07 10.67 -45.83
CA LYS A 250 -116.16 11.45 -45.24
C LYS A 250 -116.19 12.89 -45.73
N ALA A 251 -115.04 13.56 -45.75
CA ALA A 251 -114.93 14.94 -46.23
C ALA A 251 -115.28 15.04 -47.72
N LYS A 252 -114.82 14.08 -48.53
CA LYS A 252 -115.16 13.96 -49.95
C LYS A 252 -116.67 13.75 -50.15
N GLU A 253 -117.29 12.83 -49.42
CA GLU A 253 -118.74 12.59 -49.48
C GLU A 253 -119.55 13.82 -49.06
N LYS A 254 -119.13 14.51 -47.99
CA LYS A 254 -119.78 15.74 -47.53
C LYS A 254 -119.66 16.85 -48.58
N ALA A 255 -118.48 17.03 -49.16
CA ALA A 255 -118.26 18.01 -50.24
C ALA A 255 -119.10 17.69 -51.48
N ILE A 256 -119.21 16.42 -51.87
CA ILE A 256 -120.08 15.98 -52.96
C ILE A 256 -121.54 16.28 -52.63
N LYS A 257 -122.03 15.92 -51.43
CA LYS A 257 -123.42 16.20 -51.02
C LYS A 257 -123.74 17.68 -51.00
N GLU A 258 -122.87 18.51 -50.44
CA GLU A 258 -123.04 19.97 -50.40
C GLU A 258 -123.01 20.57 -51.81
N ALA A 259 -122.10 20.13 -52.68
CA ALA A 259 -122.03 20.58 -54.06
C ALA A 259 -123.29 20.16 -54.85
N SER A 260 -123.74 18.91 -54.73
CA SER A 260 -124.97 18.44 -55.36
C SER A 260 -126.22 19.14 -54.83
N ALA A 261 -126.30 19.41 -53.52
CA ALA A 261 -127.40 20.16 -52.94
C ALA A 261 -127.43 21.61 -53.44
N LYS A 262 -126.27 22.28 -53.51
CA LYS A 262 -126.15 23.63 -54.09
C LYS A 262 -126.54 23.64 -55.57
N ALA A 263 -125.99 22.73 -56.35
CA ALA A 263 -126.33 22.61 -57.77
C ALA A 263 -127.83 22.35 -57.98
N LYS A 264 -128.44 21.50 -57.14
CA LYS A 264 -129.89 21.25 -57.19
C LYS A 264 -130.71 22.51 -56.86
N VAL A 265 -130.34 23.23 -55.80
CA VAL A 265 -131.01 24.50 -55.45
C VAL A 265 -130.87 25.51 -56.59
N GLU A 266 -129.70 25.60 -57.20
CA GLU A 266 -129.42 26.50 -58.32
C GLU A 266 -130.22 26.10 -59.57
N THR A 267 -130.31 24.81 -59.90
CA THR A 267 -131.15 24.33 -61.01
C THR A 267 -132.65 24.56 -60.74
N ASP A 268 -133.12 24.26 -59.53
CA ASP A 268 -134.53 24.46 -59.14
C ASP A 268 -134.89 25.97 -59.17
N LEU A 269 -133.95 26.84 -58.82
CA LEU A 269 -134.14 28.30 -58.90
C LEU A 269 -134.19 28.77 -60.35
N LEU A 270 -133.28 28.28 -61.20
CA LEU A 270 -133.21 28.63 -62.62
C LEU A 270 -134.45 28.13 -63.37
N GLU A 271 -134.95 26.94 -63.05
CA GLU A 271 -136.22 26.41 -63.57
C GLU A 271 -137.41 27.30 -63.16
N LYS A 272 -137.48 27.74 -61.90
CA LYS A 272 -138.51 28.67 -61.43
C LYS A 272 -138.42 30.05 -62.07
N GLU A 273 -137.21 30.58 -62.26
CA GLU A 273 -136.99 31.84 -62.96
C GLU A 273 -137.44 31.74 -64.42
N TRP A 274 -137.17 30.60 -65.07
CA TRP A 274 -137.65 30.34 -66.43
C TRP A 274 -139.18 30.22 -66.50
N GLU A 275 -139.81 29.48 -65.59
CA GLU A 275 -141.29 29.42 -65.50
C GLU A 275 -141.92 30.79 -65.24
N ALA A 276 -141.31 31.62 -64.38
CA ALA A 276 -141.79 32.96 -64.09
C ALA A 276 -141.63 33.89 -65.31
N ALA A 277 -140.50 33.80 -66.02
CA ALA A 277 -140.28 34.53 -67.26
C ALA A 277 -141.27 34.10 -68.34
N GLN A 278 -141.52 32.80 -68.50
CA GLN A 278 -142.51 32.26 -69.43
C GLN A 278 -143.91 32.82 -69.12
N LYS A 279 -144.37 32.73 -67.86
CA LYS A 279 -145.66 33.33 -67.45
C LYS A 279 -145.71 34.84 -67.69
N GLY A 280 -144.60 35.55 -67.50
CA GLY A 280 -144.49 36.97 -67.79
C GLY A 280 -144.69 37.28 -69.27
N TYR A 281 -144.07 36.49 -70.16
CA TYR A 281 -144.27 36.60 -71.60
C TYR A 281 -145.69 36.21 -72.01
N ASP A 282 -146.27 35.16 -71.40
CA ASP A 282 -147.65 34.75 -71.66
C ASP A 282 -148.65 35.86 -71.29
N PHE A 283 -148.47 36.51 -70.13
CA PHE A 283 -149.29 37.68 -69.75
C PHE A 283 -149.10 38.88 -70.69
N GLN A 284 -147.88 39.11 -71.21
CA GLN A 284 -147.65 40.14 -72.21
C GLN A 284 -148.39 39.84 -73.53
N ILE A 285 -148.37 38.58 -73.98
CA ILE A 285 -149.13 38.13 -75.14
C ILE A 285 -150.63 38.37 -74.90
N GLU A 286 -151.17 37.94 -73.76
CA GLU A 286 -152.58 38.10 -73.42
C GLU A 286 -152.99 39.59 -73.36
N SER A 287 -152.14 40.46 -72.81
CA SER A 287 -152.35 41.90 -72.82
C SER A 287 -152.31 42.52 -74.21
N LEU A 288 -151.41 42.06 -75.09
CA LEU A 288 -151.31 42.52 -76.48
C LEU A 288 -152.52 42.04 -77.29
N GLU A 289 -152.95 40.80 -77.11
CA GLU A 289 -154.17 40.25 -77.71
C GLU A 289 -155.41 41.03 -77.28
N ALA A 290 -155.55 41.35 -75.99
CA ALA A 290 -156.63 42.20 -75.49
C ALA A 290 -156.56 43.62 -76.08
N THR A 291 -155.36 44.15 -76.32
CA THR A 291 -155.16 45.46 -76.96
C THR A 291 -155.56 45.41 -78.44
N ILE A 292 -155.17 44.36 -79.15
CA ILE A 292 -155.56 44.12 -80.55
C ILE A 292 -157.09 44.02 -80.66
N ALA A 293 -157.75 43.24 -79.81
CA ALA A 293 -159.20 43.12 -79.79
C ALA A 293 -159.91 44.46 -79.53
N ARG A 294 -159.33 45.32 -78.67
CA ARG A 294 -159.85 46.67 -78.42
C ARG A 294 -159.66 47.59 -79.62
N GLN A 295 -158.53 47.50 -80.32
CA GLN A 295 -158.25 48.24 -81.54
C GLN A 295 -159.15 47.78 -82.69
N GLU A 296 -159.40 46.48 -82.83
CA GLU A 296 -160.35 45.92 -83.80
C GLU A 296 -161.75 46.50 -83.57
N LYS A 297 -162.23 46.54 -82.33
CA LYS A 297 -163.50 47.21 -81.98
C LYS A 297 -163.52 48.69 -82.34
N GLN A 298 -162.43 49.43 -82.08
CA GLN A 298 -162.34 50.85 -82.46
C GLN A 298 -162.35 51.04 -83.98
N ILE A 299 -161.69 50.15 -84.73
CA ILE A 299 -161.73 50.17 -86.19
C ILE A 299 -163.14 49.90 -86.68
N GLU A 300 -163.85 48.94 -86.09
CA GLU A 300 -165.23 48.61 -86.42
C GLU A 300 -166.18 49.81 -86.14
N GLU A 301 -166.04 50.47 -84.99
CA GLU A 301 -166.77 51.70 -84.65
C GLU A 301 -166.47 52.86 -85.62
N LEU A 302 -165.18 53.10 -85.94
CA LEU A 302 -164.77 54.14 -86.89
C LEU A 302 -165.27 53.83 -88.32
N THR A 303 -165.29 52.58 -88.72
CA THR A 303 -165.81 52.15 -90.04
C THR A 303 -167.32 52.37 -90.11
N THR A 304 -168.03 52.11 -89.01
CA THR A 304 -169.48 52.37 -88.88
C THR A 304 -169.78 53.87 -88.95
N GLN A 305 -169.01 54.70 -88.22
CA GLN A 305 -169.11 56.16 -88.29
C GLN A 305 -168.79 56.71 -89.69
N LEU A 306 -167.84 56.11 -90.41
CA LEU A 306 -167.53 56.48 -91.78
C LEU A 306 -168.71 56.16 -92.72
N GLN A 307 -169.36 55.00 -92.56
CA GLN A 307 -170.55 54.64 -93.34
C GLN A 307 -171.74 55.57 -93.03
N GLU A 308 -171.98 55.92 -91.77
CA GLU A 308 -173.01 56.88 -91.39
C GLU A 308 -172.74 58.28 -91.95
N SER A 309 -171.50 58.77 -91.87
CA SER A 309 -171.09 60.06 -92.44
C SER A 309 -171.26 60.09 -93.96
N ASN A 310 -170.94 58.99 -94.65
CA ASN A 310 -171.12 58.87 -96.10
C ASN A 310 -172.63 58.84 -96.48
N SER A 311 -173.48 58.22 -95.65
CA SER A 311 -174.94 58.23 -95.83
C SER A 311 -175.57 59.61 -95.56
N GLN A 312 -175.07 60.35 -94.57
CA GLN A 312 -175.50 61.72 -94.26
C GLN A 312 -175.09 62.71 -95.37
N ALA A 313 -173.89 62.55 -95.95
CA ALA A 313 -173.46 63.35 -97.10
C ALA A 313 -174.31 63.10 -98.35
N GLN A 314 -174.65 61.84 -98.65
CA GLN A 314 -175.55 61.49 -99.76
C GLN A 314 -176.98 62.02 -99.56
N ASN A 315 -177.50 62.01 -98.32
CA ASN A 315 -178.82 62.57 -98.01
C ASN A 315 -178.88 64.10 -98.08
N LEU A 316 -177.77 64.80 -97.83
CA LEU A 316 -177.70 66.26 -97.97
C LEU A 316 -177.67 66.70 -99.45
N ALA A 317 -177.00 65.92 -100.32
CA ALA A 317 -176.99 66.15 -101.76
C ALA A 317 -178.39 65.99 -102.42
N LEU A 318 -179.25 65.14 -101.85
CA LEU A 318 -180.62 64.90 -102.34
C LEU A 318 -181.64 65.97 -101.90
N ARG A 319 -181.37 66.77 -100.84
CA ARG A 319 -182.28 67.81 -100.34
C ARG A 319 -182.05 69.21 -100.93
N ALA A 320 -180.95 69.46 -101.64
CA ALA A 320 -180.67 70.74 -102.30
C ALA A 320 -181.27 70.88 -103.72
N PHE A 321 -181.95 69.85 -104.25
CA PHE A 321 -182.52 69.84 -105.60
C PHE A 321 -184.05 70.00 -105.69
N ASN A 322 -184.74 70.35 -104.59
CA ASN A 322 -186.18 70.68 -104.61
C ASN A 322 -186.50 71.88 -103.70
N ASN A 323 -186.06 73.07 -104.12
CA ASN A 323 -186.84 74.32 -104.19
C ASN A 323 -185.99 75.43 -104.81
#